data_AF-A0A2R6DRV5-F1
#
_entry.id   AF-A0A2R6DRV5-F1
#
_cell.length_a   1.000
_cell.length_b   1.000
_cell.length_c   1.000
_cell.angle_alpha   90.00
_cell.angle_beta   90.00
_cell.angle_gamma   90.00
#
_symmetry.space_group_name_H-M   'P 1'
#
loop_
_entity.id
_entity.type
_entity.pdbx_description
1 polymer ?
#
loop_
_entity_poly.entity_id
_entity_poly.type
_entity_poly.pdbx_seq_one_letter_code
_entity_poly.pdbx_strand_id
1 'polypeptide(L)'
;VPIINTASPRTRAVRTAYDRAFGDGFRDALAVPAVRKARQAVGRVIRGPDERGVRVLCDERYARESWDSVRGLLGEAEREEFDPVSTDMFEFALERFWSS
;
A
#
# COMPACT_ATOMS: atom_id res chain seq x y z
N VAL A 1 -1.29 0.17 5.77
CA VAL A 1 -2.44 0.17 4.83
C VAL A 1 -3.57 1.01 5.41
N PRO A 2 -4.03 2.07 4.71
CA PRO A 2 -5.01 3.02 5.25
C PRO A 2 -6.45 2.50 5.13
N ILE A 3 -6.80 1.47 5.90
CA ILE A 3 -8.14 0.87 5.92
C ILE A 3 -9.11 1.76 6.73
N ILE A 4 -10.32 1.95 6.21
CA ILE A 4 -11.39 2.70 6.88
C ILE A 4 -12.07 1.88 7.99
N ASN A 5 -12.83 2.52 8.88
CA ASN A 5 -13.57 1.82 9.93
C ASN A 5 -14.49 0.71 9.35
N THR A 6 -14.17 -0.54 9.69
CA THR A 6 -14.85 -1.75 9.20
C THR A 6 -16.11 -2.11 9.98
N ALA A 7 -16.30 -1.56 11.18
CA ALA A 7 -17.43 -1.88 12.05
C ALA A 7 -18.71 -1.09 11.68
N SER A 8 -18.59 -0.03 10.88
CA SER A 8 -19.74 0.81 10.55
C SER A 8 -20.82 0.03 9.78
N PRO A 9 -22.13 0.26 10.01
CA PRO A 9 -23.21 -0.39 9.26
C PRO A 9 -23.07 -0.19 7.74
N ARG A 10 -22.67 1.01 7.32
CA ARG A 10 -22.41 1.33 5.91
C ARG A 10 -21.27 0.49 5.34
N THR A 11 -20.13 0.43 6.02
CA THR A 11 -18.97 -0.35 5.56
C THR A 11 -19.31 -1.83 5.46
N ARG A 12 -20.07 -2.37 6.43
CA ARG A 12 -20.56 -3.75 6.39
C ARG A 12 -21.47 -4.00 5.20
N ALA A 13 -22.43 -3.11 4.94
CA ALA A 13 -23.33 -3.22 3.79
C ALA A 13 -22.59 -3.20 2.45
N VAL A 14 -21.62 -2.28 2.27
CA VAL A 14 -20.79 -2.23 1.07
C VAL A 14 -19.97 -3.50 0.93
N ARG A 15 -19.29 -3.96 1.98
CA ARG A 15 -18.52 -5.21 1.97
C ARG A 15 -19.40 -6.38 1.55
N THR A 16 -20.57 -6.54 2.13
CA THR A 16 -21.52 -7.61 1.78
C THR A 16 -22.01 -7.51 0.33
N ALA A 17 -22.22 -6.31 -0.20
CA ALA A 17 -22.61 -6.15 -1.59
C ALA A 17 -21.49 -6.59 -2.56
N TYR A 18 -20.24 -6.19 -2.29
CA TYR A 18 -19.08 -6.63 -3.09
C TYR A 18 -18.82 -8.12 -2.95
N ASP A 19 -18.98 -8.68 -1.74
CA ASP A 19 -18.85 -10.11 -1.49
C ASP A 19 -19.81 -10.93 -2.35
N ARG A 20 -21.08 -10.52 -2.40
CA ARG A 20 -22.10 -11.17 -3.25
C ARG A 20 -21.82 -11.04 -4.74
N ALA A 21 -21.21 -9.94 -5.17
CA ALA A 21 -20.98 -9.64 -6.58
C ALA A 21 -19.67 -10.25 -7.12
N PHE A 22 -18.64 -10.33 -6.30
CA PHE A 22 -17.26 -10.64 -6.73
C PHE A 22 -16.56 -11.73 -5.91
N GLY A 23 -17.15 -12.18 -4.79
CA GLY A 23 -16.65 -13.29 -3.97
C GLY A 23 -15.58 -12.92 -2.94
N ASP A 24 -14.97 -11.74 -3.03
CA ASP A 24 -14.02 -11.22 -2.02
C ASP A 24 -14.38 -9.79 -1.62
N GLY A 25 -15.41 -9.67 -0.78
CA GLY A 25 -15.91 -8.37 -0.36
C GLY A 25 -14.87 -7.54 0.40
N PHE A 26 -13.94 -8.17 1.11
CA PHE A 26 -12.90 -7.45 1.84
C PHE A 26 -11.88 -6.84 0.88
N ARG A 27 -11.36 -7.64 -0.06
CA ARG A 27 -10.39 -7.18 -1.05
C ARG A 27 -10.95 -6.04 -1.88
N ASP A 28 -12.13 -6.22 -2.45
CA ASP A 28 -12.65 -5.29 -3.45
C ASP A 28 -13.23 -4.02 -2.82
N ALA A 29 -13.91 -4.13 -1.68
CA ALA A 29 -14.52 -2.97 -1.02
C ALA A 29 -13.54 -2.19 -0.13
N LEU A 30 -12.48 -2.82 0.40
CA LEU A 30 -11.62 -2.22 1.43
C LEU A 30 -10.14 -2.20 1.04
N ALA A 31 -9.54 -3.34 0.69
CA ALA A 31 -8.11 -3.41 0.44
C ALA A 31 -7.71 -2.64 -0.83
N VAL A 32 -8.41 -2.84 -1.95
CA VAL A 32 -8.15 -2.14 -3.22
C VAL A 32 -8.27 -0.62 -3.06
N PRO A 33 -9.36 -0.06 -2.47
CA PRO A 33 -9.43 1.38 -2.19
C PRO A 33 -8.33 1.89 -1.26
N ALA A 34 -7.96 1.12 -0.23
CA ALA A 34 -6.91 1.52 0.71
C ALA A 34 -5.53 1.60 0.02
N VAL A 35 -5.20 0.61 -0.83
CA VAL A 35 -3.95 0.63 -1.60
C VAL A 35 -3.95 1.77 -2.61
N ARG A 36 -5.05 2.02 -3.31
CA ARG A 36 -5.18 3.18 -4.21
C ARG A 36 -4.93 4.50 -3.49
N LYS A 37 -5.46 4.66 -2.27
CA LYS A 37 -5.20 5.86 -1.44
C LYS A 37 -3.72 5.98 -1.04
N ALA A 38 -3.09 4.88 -0.65
CA ALA A 38 -1.66 4.87 -0.35
C ALA A 38 -0.82 5.28 -1.57
N ARG A 39 -1.13 4.71 -2.75
CA ARG A 39 -0.50 5.06 -4.03
C ARG A 39 -0.64 6.54 -4.38
N GLN A 40 -1.83 7.10 -4.22
CA GLN A 40 -2.08 8.53 -4.42
C GLN A 40 -1.26 9.41 -3.47
N ALA A 41 -1.02 8.96 -2.24
CA ALA A 41 -0.20 9.70 -1.28
C ALA A 41 1.29 9.66 -1.66
N VAL A 42 1.84 8.46 -1.92
CA VAL A 42 3.27 8.31 -2.26
C VAL A 42 3.62 8.90 -3.63
N GLY A 43 2.66 8.94 -4.56
CA GLY A 43 2.82 9.61 -5.85
C GLY A 43 2.97 11.14 -5.77
N ARG A 44 2.76 11.75 -4.59
CA ARG A 44 2.96 13.20 -4.40
C ARG A 44 4.40 13.59 -4.04
N VAL A 45 5.28 12.62 -3.84
CA VAL A 45 6.66 12.84 -3.37
C VAL A 45 7.56 13.40 -4.47
N ILE A 46 7.35 13.00 -5.73
CA ILE A 46 8.12 13.46 -6.89
C ILE A 46 7.16 14.16 -7.86
N ARG A 47 7.43 15.43 -8.18
CA ARG A 47 6.56 16.29 -9.03
C ARG A 47 7.30 16.95 -10.19
N GLY A 48 8.60 16.73 -10.29
CA GLY A 48 9.44 17.29 -11.35
C GLY A 48 10.63 16.39 -11.65
N PRO A 49 11.28 16.56 -12.81
CA PRO A 49 12.41 15.73 -13.25
C PRO A 49 13.64 15.87 -12.36
N ASP A 50 13.79 17.00 -11.67
CA ASP A 50 14.94 17.29 -10.80
C ASP A 50 14.64 16.99 -9.32
N GLU A 51 13.41 16.57 -8.99
CA GLU A 51 13.03 16.25 -7.61
C GLU A 51 13.51 14.86 -7.22
N ARG A 52 14.11 14.78 -6.03
CA ARG A 52 14.52 13.52 -5.40
C ARG A 52 13.84 13.38 -4.05
N GLY A 53 13.30 12.20 -3.76
CA GLY A 53 12.60 11.94 -2.52
C GLY A 53 12.40 10.46 -2.24
N VAL A 54 12.12 10.14 -0.98
CA VAL A 54 11.92 8.78 -0.51
C VAL A 54 10.43 8.52 -0.31
N ARG A 55 9.94 7.38 -0.81
CA ARG A 55 8.59 6.87 -0.57
C ARG A 55 8.68 5.70 0.39
N VAL A 56 7.87 5.70 1.45
CA VAL A 56 7.87 4.62 2.45
C VAL A 56 6.45 4.14 2.69
N LEU A 57 6.24 2.83 2.59
CA LEU A 57 5.00 2.14 2.97
C LEU A 57 5.25 1.37 4.26
N CYS A 58 5.05 2.01 5.41
CA CYS A 58 5.29 1.41 6.74
C CYS A 58 4.19 0.42 7.14
N ASP A 59 4.14 -0.76 6.51
CA ASP A 59 3.22 -1.83 6.86
C ASP A 59 3.70 -3.18 6.30
N GLU A 60 3.74 -4.22 7.13
CA GLU A 60 4.21 -5.55 6.72
C GLU A 60 3.40 -6.16 5.57
N ARG A 61 2.14 -5.75 5.42
CA ARG A 61 1.24 -6.21 4.34
C ARG A 61 1.71 -5.77 2.95
N TYR A 62 2.61 -4.80 2.83
CA TYR A 62 3.25 -4.45 1.56
C TYR A 62 4.55 -5.23 1.28
N ALA A 63 5.10 -5.88 2.31
CA ALA A 63 6.42 -6.51 2.26
C ALA A 63 6.36 -8.04 2.13
N ARG A 64 5.35 -8.69 2.72
CA ARG A 64 5.30 -10.15 2.84
C ARG A 64 4.29 -10.79 1.91
N GLU A 65 4.54 -12.04 1.51
CA GLU A 65 3.55 -12.93 0.92
C GLU A 65 2.80 -13.67 2.04
N SER A 66 1.89 -12.95 2.70
CA SER A 66 0.97 -13.47 3.71
C SER A 66 -0.48 -13.47 3.21
N TRP A 67 -1.37 -14.16 3.92
CA TRP A 67 -2.80 -14.23 3.60
C TRP A 67 -3.49 -12.85 3.57
N ASP A 68 -2.94 -11.86 4.29
CA ASP A 68 -3.42 -10.49 4.34
C ASP A 68 -2.56 -9.50 3.53
N SER A 69 -1.66 -10.05 2.69
CA SER A 69 -0.78 -9.25 1.84
C SER A 69 -1.58 -8.40 0.87
N VAL A 70 -1.19 -7.13 0.77
CA VAL A 70 -1.67 -6.18 -0.24
C VAL A 70 -0.62 -5.89 -1.29
N ARG A 71 0.57 -6.53 -1.23
CA ARG A 71 1.64 -6.34 -2.21
C ARG A 71 1.17 -6.62 -3.63
N GLY A 72 0.34 -7.65 -3.81
CA GLY A 72 -0.26 -7.99 -5.10
C GLY A 72 -1.25 -6.96 -5.68
N LEU A 73 -1.67 -5.97 -4.87
CA LEU A 73 -2.54 -4.86 -5.32
C LEU A 73 -1.74 -3.66 -5.88
N LEU A 74 -0.42 -3.65 -5.70
CA LEU A 74 0.47 -2.74 -6.41
C LEU A 74 0.66 -3.20 -7.85
N GLY A 75 0.84 -2.26 -8.78
CA GLY A 75 1.21 -2.56 -10.16
C GLY A 75 2.61 -3.19 -10.22
N GLU A 76 2.93 -3.86 -11.34
CA GLU A 76 4.23 -4.52 -11.52
C GLU A 76 5.42 -3.56 -11.36
N ALA A 77 5.43 -2.46 -12.11
CA ALA A 77 6.46 -1.42 -12.00
C ALA A 77 6.57 -0.86 -10.57
N GLU A 78 5.46 -0.64 -9.87
CA GLU A 78 5.49 -0.17 -8.48
C GLU A 78 6.13 -1.19 -7.55
N ARG A 79 5.87 -2.49 -7.73
CA ARG A 79 6.49 -3.54 -6.91
C ARG A 79 7.99 -3.61 -7.10
N GLU A 80 8.47 -3.35 -8.31
CA GLU A 80 9.90 -3.30 -8.63
C GLU A 80 10.58 -2.06 -8.03
N GLU A 81 9.85 -0.94 -7.90
CA GLU A 81 10.34 0.28 -7.26
C GLU A 81 10.42 0.21 -5.72
N PHE A 82 9.76 -0.78 -5.09
CA PHE A 82 9.70 -0.90 -3.62
C PHE A 82 10.42 -2.16 -3.11
N ASP A 83 11.56 -1.91 -2.48
CA ASP A 83 12.31 -2.92 -1.73
C ASP A 83 11.77 -3.07 -0.29
N PRO A 84 11.48 -4.30 0.17
CA PRO A 84 11.21 -4.57 1.58
C PRO A 84 12.47 -4.28 2.42
N VAL A 85 12.32 -3.45 3.45
CA VAL A 85 13.39 -3.13 4.40
C VAL A 85 12.90 -3.41 5.81
N SER A 86 13.71 -4.10 6.61
CA SER A 86 13.42 -4.30 8.03
C SER A 86 13.67 -3.02 8.82
N THR A 87 13.01 -2.85 9.96
CA THR A 87 13.09 -1.61 10.75
C THR A 87 14.52 -1.26 11.17
N ASP A 88 15.33 -2.27 11.49
CA ASP A 88 16.75 -2.14 11.85
C ASP A 88 17.66 -1.72 10.68
N MET A 89 17.27 -2.04 9.44
CA MET A 89 18.01 -1.66 8.23
C MET A 89 17.51 -0.36 7.58
N PHE A 90 16.45 0.24 8.12
CA PHE A 90 15.79 1.40 7.51
C PHE A 90 16.69 2.64 7.48
N GLU A 91 17.42 2.91 8.56
CA GLU A 91 18.35 4.05 8.64
C GLU A 91 19.47 3.90 7.60
N PHE A 92 20.07 2.72 7.50
CA PHE A 92 21.07 2.41 6.48
C PHE A 92 20.54 2.58 5.05
N ALA A 93 19.31 2.15 4.77
CA ALA A 93 18.71 2.31 3.45
C ALA A 93 18.49 3.80 3.09
N LEU A 94 18.10 4.63 4.07
CA LEU A 94 17.97 6.07 3.88
C LEU A 94 19.32 6.74 3.61
N GLU A 95 20.35 6.44 4.41
CA GLU A 95 21.69 7.00 4.23
C GLU A 95 22.24 6.67 2.84
N ARG A 96 22.13 5.39 2.43
CA ARG A 96 22.55 4.94 1.11
C ARG A 96 21.87 5.73 0.00
N PHE A 97 20.56 5.96 0.10
CA PHE A 97 19.84 6.78 -0.88
C PHE A 97 20.42 8.20 -0.95
N TRP A 98 20.59 8.90 0.17
CA TRP A 98 21.07 10.29 0.14
C TRP A 98 22.54 10.44 -0.25
N SER A 99 23.35 9.40 -0.06
CA SER A 99 24.77 9.39 -0.45
C SER A 99 25.02 9.11 -1.93
N SER A 100 24.01 8.66 -2.69
CA SER A 100 24.16 8.25 -4.09
C SER A 100 23.88 9.38 -5.09
#